data_AF-A0A8K0GPJ8-F1
#
_entry.id   AF-A0A8K0GPJ8-F1
#
_cell.length_a   1.000
_cell.length_b   1.000
_cell.length_c   1.000
_cell.angle_alpha   90.00
_cell.angle_beta   90.00
_cell.angle_gamma   90.00
#
_symmetry.space_group_name_H-M   'P 1'
#
loop_
_entity.id
_entity.type
_entity.pdbx_description
1 polymer ?
#
loop_
_entity_poly.entity_id
_entity_poly.type
_entity_poly.pdbx_seq_one_letter_code
_entity_poly.pdbx_strand_id
1 'polypeptide(L)' 'MSSRHTVDKALTILRGLPRICLSNIRDNPGSKMHGAGNKGSGQRQNYMRLGYETGNRPFYTRFGYEPYYRGHQ' A
#
# COMPACT_ATOMS: atom_id res chain seq x y z
N MET A 1 27.28 8.01 -13.76
CA MET A 1 27.72 6.60 -13.95
C MET A 1 26.90 5.99 -15.08
N SER A 2 27.58 5.48 -16.11
CA SER A 2 26.99 5.16 -17.42
C SER A 2 26.13 3.89 -17.38
N SER A 3 24.87 4.02 -17.82
CA SER A 3 23.88 2.93 -17.92
C SER A 3 24.34 1.74 -18.79
N ARG A 4 25.29 1.97 -19.71
CA ARG A 4 25.85 0.93 -20.60
C ARG A 4 26.52 -0.20 -19.83
N HIS A 5 27.27 0.11 -18.77
CA HIS A 5 27.96 -0.91 -17.97
C HIS A 5 27.00 -1.85 -17.22
N THR A 6 25.81 -1.37 -16.85
CA THR A 6 24.79 -2.21 -16.19
C THR A 6 24.17 -3.19 -17.18
N VAL A 7 23.90 -2.73 -18.41
CA VAL A 7 23.35 -3.56 -19.49
C VAL A 7 24.33 -4.67 -19.88
N ASP A 8 25.61 -4.36 -20.05
CA ASP A 8 26.63 -5.35 -20.43
C ASP A 8 26.80 -6.45 -19.37
N LYS A 9 26.72 -6.09 -18.08
CA LYS A 9 26.73 -7.04 -16.96
C LYS A 9 25.50 -7.93 -16.97
N ALA A 10 24.31 -7.35 -17.16
CA ALA A 10 23.06 -8.11 -17.24
C ALA A 10 23.07 -9.11 -18.42
N LEU A 11 23.55 -8.68 -19.59
CA LEU A 11 23.68 -9.55 -20.78
C LEU A 11 24.72 -10.66 -20.59
N THR A 12 25.81 -10.38 -19.87
CA THR A 12 26.82 -11.40 -19.55
C THR A 12 26.23 -12.49 -18.65
N ILE A 13 25.40 -12.12 -17.67
CA ILE A 13 24.71 -13.08 -16.79
C ILE A 13 23.70 -13.93 -17.59
N LEU A 14 22.91 -13.31 -18.47
CA LEU A 14 21.90 -14.01 -19.29
C LEU A 14 22.49 -15.08 -20.20
N ARG A 15 23.76 -14.93 -20.64
CA ARG A 15 24.46 -15.93 -21.48
C ARG A 15 24.78 -17.23 -20.74
N GLY A 16 24.89 -17.21 -19.40
CA GLY A 16 25.21 -18.39 -18.58
C GLY A 16 23.98 -19.09 -17.98
N LEU A 17 22.80 -18.48 -18.07
CA LEU A 17 21.55 -19.02 -17.54
C LEU A 17 20.84 -19.93 -18.56
N PRO A 18 19.98 -20.86 -18.11
CA PRO A 18 19.16 -21.66 -19.02
C PRO A 18 18.27 -20.77 -19.88
N ARG A 19 17.87 -21.29 -21.05
CA ARG A 19 17.02 -20.55 -22.00
C ARG A 19 15.72 -20.08 -21.34
N ILE A 20 15.28 -18.89 -21.74
CA ILE A 20 13.97 -18.37 -21.34
C ILE A 20 12.90 -19.19 -22.06
N CYS A 21 12.00 -19.78 -21.29
CA CYS A 21 10.83 -20.51 -21.76
C CYS A 21 9.61 -20.09 -20.92
N LEU A 22 8.41 -20.42 -21.39
CA LEU A 22 7.15 -20.03 -20.74
C LEU A 22 7.06 -20.52 -19.28
N SER A 23 7.68 -21.67 -18.96
CA SER A 23 7.72 -22.21 -17.59
C SER A 23 8.54 -21.36 -16.61
N ASN A 24 9.44 -20.51 -17.11
CA ASN A 24 10.41 -19.77 -16.31
C ASN A 24 10.00 -18.31 -16.08
N ILE A 25 8.84 -17.88 -16.59
CA ILE A 25 8.30 -16.53 -16.41
C ILE A 25 7.58 -16.44 -15.05
N ARG A 26 7.84 -15.39 -14.28
CA ARG A 26 7.19 -15.10 -13.00
C ARG A 26 6.83 -13.63 -12.92
N ASP A 27 5.77 -13.32 -12.19
CA ASP A 27 5.45 -11.94 -11.87
C ASP A 27 6.51 -11.33 -10.95
N ASN A 28 6.65 -10.01 -11.01
CA ASN A 28 7.46 -9.28 -10.04
C ASN A 28 6.86 -9.46 -8.63
N PRO A 29 7.66 -9.78 -7.58
CA PRO A 29 7.15 -9.87 -6.22
C PRO A 29 6.30 -8.65 -5.85
N GLY A 30 5.11 -8.91 -5.31
CA GLY A 30 4.17 -7.88 -4.85
C GLY A 30 3.28 -7.26 -5.94
N SER A 31 3.50 -7.53 -7.23
CA SER A 31 2.70 -6.91 -8.32
C SER A 31 1.22 -7.31 -8.31
N LYS A 32 0.89 -8.47 -7.72
CA LYS A 32 -0.48 -8.99 -7.62
C LYS A 32 -1.17 -8.65 -6.29
N MET A 33 -0.57 -7.82 -5.44
CA MET A 33 -1.20 -7.41 -4.17
C MET A 33 -2.17 -6.25 -4.40
N HIS A 34 -3.41 -6.40 -3.91
CA HIS A 34 -4.50 -5.42 -4.11
C HIS A 34 -4.42 -4.18 -3.19
N GLY A 35 -3.22 -3.70 -2.86
CA GLY A 35 -3.02 -2.45 -2.09
C GLY A 35 -3.55 -2.43 -0.64
N ALA A 36 -4.17 -3.51 -0.16
CA ALA A 36 -4.83 -3.57 1.14
C ALA A 36 -3.91 -3.98 2.32
N GLY A 37 -2.59 -3.96 2.11
CA GLY A 37 -1.59 -4.35 3.12
C GLY A 37 -1.54 -5.85 3.41
N ASN A 38 -0.92 -6.23 4.54
CA ASN A 38 -0.74 -7.62 4.97
C ASN A 38 -1.38 -7.86 6.35
N LYS A 39 -2.42 -8.70 6.38
CA LYS A 39 -3.21 -9.08 7.57
C LYS A 39 -3.88 -7.88 8.27
N GLY A 40 -4.52 -8.15 9.40
CA GLY A 40 -5.20 -7.13 10.21
C GLY A 40 -6.54 -6.67 9.64
N SER A 41 -7.12 -5.66 10.27
CA SER A 41 -8.46 -5.16 9.92
C SER A 41 -8.48 -4.43 8.57
N GLY A 42 -7.40 -3.72 8.21
CA GLY A 42 -7.25 -3.06 6.92
C GLY A 42 -7.29 -4.02 5.73
N GLN A 43 -6.61 -5.18 5.81
CA GLN A 43 -6.68 -6.21 4.76
C GLN A 43 -8.07 -6.86 4.69
N ARG A 44 -8.79 -6.95 5.81
CA ARG A 44 -10.13 -7.53 5.91
C ARG A 44 -11.25 -6.52 5.69
N GLN A 45 -10.90 -5.29 5.30
CA GLN A 45 -11.83 -4.16 5.14
C GLN A 45 -12.72 -3.91 6.37
N ASN A 46 -12.26 -4.31 7.55
CA ASN A 46 -12.95 -4.09 8.82
C ASN A 46 -12.44 -2.80 9.46
N TYR A 47 -12.86 -1.66 8.91
CA TYR A 47 -12.47 -0.35 9.44
C TYR A 47 -13.31 0.03 10.67
N MET A 48 -12.69 0.70 11.62
CA MET A 48 -13.42 1.33 12.72
C MET A 48 -14.22 2.53 12.20
N ARG A 49 -15.28 2.91 12.92
CA ARG A 49 -16.09 4.09 12.56
C ARG A 49 -15.22 5.35 12.47
N LEU A 50 -15.62 6.29 11.61
CA LEU A 50 -14.95 7.58 11.52
C LEU A 50 -14.99 8.30 12.87
N GLY A 51 -13.84 8.89 13.26
CA GLY A 51 -13.66 9.55 14.55
C GLY A 51 -13.47 8.60 15.74
N TYR A 52 -13.32 7.29 15.54
CA TYR A 52 -12.91 6.38 16.61
C TYR A 52 -11.41 6.49 16.89
N GLU A 53 -11.03 6.67 18.15
CA GLU A 53 -9.64 6.86 18.59
C GLU A 53 -9.20 5.75 19.57
N THR A 54 -9.50 4.49 19.25
CA THR A 54 -8.94 3.29 19.90
C THR A 54 -9.03 3.32 21.43
N GLY A 55 -10.21 3.63 21.95
CA GLY A 55 -10.50 3.64 23.39
C GLY A 55 -10.37 5.01 24.07
N ASN A 56 -9.81 6.02 23.41
CA ASN A 56 -9.82 7.39 23.92
C ASN A 56 -11.13 8.11 23.61
N ARG A 57 -11.44 9.18 24.38
CA ARG A 57 -12.56 10.07 24.08
C ARG A 57 -12.34 10.74 22.71
N PRO A 58 -13.21 10.52 21.70
CA PRO A 58 -13.07 11.08 20.36
C PRO A 58 -12.93 12.60 20.36
N PHE A 59 -12.09 13.14 19.48
CA PHE A 59 -11.84 14.59 19.35
C PHE A 59 -13.11 15.43 19.32
N TYR A 60 -14.11 15.04 18.52
CA TYR A 60 -15.37 15.77 18.37
C TYR A 60 -16.23 15.83 19.64
N THR A 61 -15.96 15.00 20.65
CA THR A 61 -16.65 15.01 21.96
C THR A 61 -15.85 15.70 23.06
N ARG A 62 -14.62 16.15 22.77
CA ARG A 62 -13.76 16.80 23.78
C ARG A 62 -14.19 18.22 24.06
N PHE A 63 -14.77 18.90 23.06
CA PHE A 63 -15.20 20.28 23.14
C PHE A 63 -16.65 20.37 23.60
N GLY A 64 -16.99 21.47 24.27
CA GLY A 64 -18.38 21.81 24.58
C GLY A 64 -19.20 22.07 23.31
N TYR A 65 -20.51 21.92 23.40
CA TYR A 65 -21.41 22.23 22.31
C TYR A 65 -21.55 23.75 22.15
N GLU A 66 -21.13 24.28 21.00
CA GLU A 66 -21.30 25.68 20.62
C GLU A 66 -22.19 25.76 19.38
N PRO A 67 -23.34 26.47 19.42
CA PRO A 67 -24.35 26.45 18.37
C PRO A 67 -24.00 27.34 17.17
N TYR A 68 -22.82 27.15 16.57
CA TYR A 68 -22.29 27.99 15.48
C TYR A 68 -23.21 28.13 14.27
N TYR A 69 -24.02 27.10 13.98
CA TYR A 69 -24.92 27.07 12.83
C TYR A 69 -26.41 27.27 13.21
N ARG A 70 -26.70 27.77 14.41
CA ARG A 70 -28.08 28.02 14.82
C ARG A 70 -28.68 29.16 13.99
N GLY A 71 -29.74 28.86 13.26
CA GLY A 71 -30.43 29.85 12.40
C GLY A 71 -29.89 29.94 10.97
N HIS A 72 -28.97 29.06 10.57
CA HIS A 72 -28.61 28.91 9.15
C HIS A 72 -29.77 28.25 8.40
N GLN A 73 -30.31 28.93 7.37
CA GLN A 73 -31.24 28.43 6.37
C GLN A 73 -30.73 28.79 4.98
#